data_AF-A0A2K8LSV5-F1
#
_entry.id   AF-A0A2K8LSV5-F1
#
_cell.length_a   1.000
_cell.length_b   1.000
_cell.length_c   1.000
_cell.angle_alpha   90.00
_cell.angle_beta   90.00
_cell.angle_gamma   90.00
#
_symmetry.space_group_name_H-M   'P 1'
#
loop_
_entity.id
_entity.type
_entity.pdbx_description
1 polymer ?
#
loop_
_entity_poly.entity_id
_entity_poly.type
_entity_poly.pdbx_seq_one_letter_code
_entity_poly.pdbx_strand_id
1 'polypeptide(L)'
;MYHYDVFISYLRTADPIARWVRNHFHPRLREMLDGNLDREVRVFFDGSVRVGGKWPDELRAALQRTRILVPVCSPKYFYDEWCRAEWASMARREELAGGDRPATLIYPVIYCDSKNFPPFAHERRMQDLTRWNHPYEQFEVSTRYLGFHDEMNRIAAEIEELLSAAPAWRPDWPVLTPLPETPPAASFPRL
;
A
#
# COMPACT_ATOMS: atom_id res chain seq x y z
N MET A 1 -8.14 -17.44 -5.30
CA MET A 1 -7.10 -17.56 -4.25
C MET A 1 -6.26 -16.28 -4.20
N TYR A 2 -5.49 -16.06 -3.13
CA TYR A 2 -4.55 -14.95 -3.08
C TYR A 2 -3.40 -15.12 -4.10
N HIS A 3 -3.05 -14.05 -4.79
CA HIS A 3 -1.92 -13.95 -5.72
C HIS A 3 -0.78 -13.09 -5.17
N TYR A 4 -1.07 -12.25 -4.18
CA TYR A 4 -0.08 -11.38 -3.56
C TYR A 4 -0.18 -11.49 -2.04
N ASP A 5 0.97 -11.52 -1.39
CA ASP A 5 1.08 -11.42 0.06
C ASP A 5 0.87 -9.95 0.47
N VAL A 6 1.58 -9.04 -0.19
CA VAL A 6 1.55 -7.61 0.13
C VAL A 6 1.20 -6.79 -1.10
N PHE A 7 0.39 -5.74 -0.91
CA PHE A 7 0.20 -4.67 -1.89
C PHE A 7 0.74 -3.37 -1.29
N ILE A 8 1.75 -2.77 -1.90
CA ILE A 8 2.26 -1.45 -1.50
C ILE A 8 1.48 -0.36 -2.24
N SER A 9 0.68 0.40 -1.50
CA SER A 9 -0.14 1.50 -2.04
C SER A 9 0.49 2.85 -1.71
N TYR A 10 0.66 3.71 -2.72
CA TYR A 10 1.24 5.04 -2.57
C TYR A 10 0.83 5.94 -3.72
N LEU A 11 0.91 7.26 -3.51
CA LEU A 11 0.63 8.23 -4.57
C LEU A 11 1.77 8.25 -5.60
N ARG A 12 1.56 7.58 -6.74
CA ARG A 12 2.60 7.40 -7.77
C ARG A 12 3.04 8.70 -8.45
N THR A 13 2.14 9.68 -8.56
CA THR A 13 2.44 11.00 -9.13
C THR A 13 3.29 11.87 -8.21
N ALA A 14 3.45 11.49 -6.93
CA ALA A 14 4.33 12.15 -6.00
C ALA A 14 5.75 11.59 -6.12
N ASP A 15 6.53 12.22 -7.00
CA ASP A 15 7.87 11.78 -7.42
C ASP A 15 8.83 11.38 -6.27
N PRO A 16 8.98 12.14 -5.16
CA PRO A 16 9.83 11.72 -4.05
C PRO A 16 9.38 10.39 -3.41
N ILE A 17 8.08 10.23 -3.16
CA ILE A 17 7.52 9.00 -2.56
C ILE A 17 7.73 7.83 -3.51
N ALA A 18 7.40 8.02 -4.80
CA ALA A 18 7.53 6.97 -5.80
C ALA A 18 8.99 6.50 -5.95
N ARG A 19 9.96 7.42 -5.97
CA ARG A 19 11.38 7.06 -5.95
C ARG A 19 11.78 6.34 -4.68
N TRP A 20 11.39 6.83 -3.51
CA TRP A 20 11.73 6.18 -2.25
C TRP A 20 11.15 4.77 -2.15
N VAL A 21 9.91 4.56 -2.60
CA VAL A 21 9.29 3.24 -2.61
C VAL A 21 10.06 2.29 -3.52
N ARG A 22 10.36 2.72 -4.76
CA ARG A 22 11.10 1.89 -5.73
C ARG A 22 12.52 1.58 -5.30
N ASN A 23 13.24 2.58 -4.82
CA ASN A 23 14.67 2.48 -4.54
C ASN A 23 14.92 1.75 -3.22
N HIS A 24 14.07 1.97 -2.20
CA HIS A 24 14.39 1.56 -0.83
C HIS A 24 13.31 0.67 -0.21
N PHE A 25 12.08 1.17 -0.11
CA PHE A 25 11.06 0.50 0.72
C PHE A 25 10.62 -0.86 0.16
N HIS A 26 10.21 -0.90 -1.11
CA HIS A 26 9.81 -2.13 -1.76
C HIS A 26 10.91 -3.20 -1.78
N PRO A 27 12.14 -2.93 -2.30
CA PRO A 27 13.16 -3.96 -2.38
C PRO A 27 13.54 -4.53 -1.01
N ARG A 28 13.63 -3.69 0.03
CA ARG A 28 13.93 -4.15 1.40
C ARG A 28 12.80 -4.93 2.03
N LEU A 29 11.55 -4.48 1.88
CA LEU A 29 10.41 -5.22 2.39
C LEU A 29 10.31 -6.60 1.73
N ARG A 30 10.48 -6.67 0.41
CA ARG A 30 10.45 -7.93 -0.34
C ARG A 30 11.56 -8.87 0.12
N GLU A 31 12.80 -8.38 0.19
CA GLU A 31 13.96 -9.18 0.62
C GLU A 31 13.77 -9.77 2.02
N MET A 32 13.30 -8.97 2.98
CA MET A 32 13.11 -9.42 4.36
C MET A 32 11.95 -10.41 4.49
N LEU A 33 10.83 -10.16 3.82
CA LEU A 33 9.73 -11.11 3.81
C LEU A 33 10.12 -12.44 3.13
N ASP A 34 10.87 -12.39 2.02
CA ASP A 34 11.31 -13.59 1.29
C ASP A 34 12.31 -14.42 2.10
N GLY A 35 13.13 -13.78 2.94
CA GLY A 35 14.01 -14.46 3.89
C GLY A 35 13.30 -15.10 5.08
N ASN A 36 12.11 -14.60 5.44
CA ASN A 36 11.36 -15.08 6.60
C ASN A 36 10.31 -16.15 6.26
N LEU A 37 9.71 -16.09 5.07
CA LEU A 37 8.66 -17.01 4.68
C LEU A 37 9.23 -18.30 4.05
N ASP A 38 8.53 -19.41 4.27
CA ASP A 38 8.83 -20.73 3.69
C ASP A 38 8.49 -20.86 2.19
N ARG A 39 8.14 -19.75 1.56
CA ARG A 39 7.69 -19.65 0.16
C ARG A 39 8.13 -18.33 -0.44
N GLU A 40 8.18 -18.29 -1.77
CA GLU A 40 8.42 -17.05 -2.51
C GLU A 40 7.36 -15.99 -2.19
N VAL A 41 7.84 -14.80 -1.81
CA VAL A 41 6.97 -13.67 -1.47
C VAL A 41 6.54 -12.91 -2.70
N ARG A 42 5.22 -12.70 -2.83
CA ARG A 42 4.65 -11.93 -3.94
C ARG A 42 4.18 -10.57 -3.45
N VAL A 43 4.96 -9.53 -3.77
CA VAL A 43 4.59 -8.14 -3.50
C VAL A 43 4.06 -7.48 -4.76
N PHE A 44 2.82 -6.99 -4.72
CA PHE A 44 2.31 -6.08 -5.72
C PHE A 44 2.75 -4.65 -5.37
N PHE A 45 3.56 -4.06 -6.22
CA PHE A 45 3.94 -2.64 -6.17
C PHE A 45 4.06 -2.15 -7.61
N ASP A 46 4.04 -0.82 -7.80
CA ASP A 46 4.28 -0.12 -9.07
C ASP A 46 3.82 -0.89 -10.31
N GLY A 47 2.53 -0.74 -10.65
CA GLY A 47 1.81 -1.66 -11.52
C GLY A 47 2.64 -2.18 -12.69
N SER A 48 2.85 -3.49 -12.71
CA SER A 48 3.33 -4.29 -13.84
C SER A 48 2.32 -4.31 -15.00
N VAL A 49 1.71 -3.16 -15.29
CA VAL A 49 0.67 -3.01 -16.29
C VAL A 49 1.36 -2.81 -17.62
N ARG A 50 1.17 -3.80 -18.49
CA ARG A 50 1.54 -3.70 -19.89
C ARG A 50 0.87 -2.46 -20.47
N VAL A 51 1.66 -1.62 -21.14
CA VAL A 51 1.16 -0.52 -21.97
C VAL A 51 0.05 -1.08 -22.89
N GLY A 52 -1.21 -0.70 -22.63
CA GLY A 52 -2.39 -1.16 -23.39
C GLY A 52 -3.48 -1.89 -22.59
N GLY A 53 -3.24 -2.28 -21.33
CA GLY A 53 -4.27 -2.85 -20.45
C GLY A 53 -5.18 -1.78 -19.82
N LYS A 54 -6.42 -2.14 -19.47
CA LYS A 54 -7.29 -1.31 -18.62
C LYS A 54 -6.71 -1.31 -17.19
N TRP A 55 -5.76 -0.41 -16.92
CA TRP A 55 -5.10 -0.22 -15.63
C TRP A 55 -6.04 -0.36 -14.40
N PRO A 56 -7.28 0.18 -14.41
CA PRO A 56 -8.23 0.00 -13.30
C PRO A 56 -8.61 -1.45 -12.99
N ASP A 57 -8.71 -2.32 -14.01
CA ASP A 57 -9.13 -3.71 -13.86
C ASP A 57 -8.01 -4.56 -13.24
N GLU A 58 -6.76 -4.33 -13.65
CA GLU A 58 -5.60 -5.00 -13.08
C GLU A 58 -5.40 -4.61 -11.60
N LEU A 59 -5.54 -3.32 -11.30
CA LEU A 59 -5.46 -2.81 -9.93
C LEU A 59 -6.54 -3.43 -9.04
N ARG A 60 -7.79 -3.47 -9.54
CA ARG A 60 -8.92 -4.11 -8.87
C ARG A 60 -8.66 -5.60 -8.63
N ALA A 61 -8.17 -6.31 -9.65
CA ALA A 61 -7.87 -7.73 -9.57
C ALA A 61 -6.72 -8.03 -8.59
N ALA A 62 -5.69 -7.19 -8.57
CA ALA A 62 -4.56 -7.30 -7.65
C ALA A 62 -5.01 -7.06 -6.21
N LEU A 63 -5.79 -5.99 -5.97
CA LEU A 63 -6.33 -5.70 -4.65
C LEU A 63 -7.26 -6.82 -4.16
N GLN A 64 -8.13 -7.38 -5.01
CA GLN A 64 -8.98 -8.53 -4.65
C GLN A 64 -8.19 -9.78 -4.24
N ARG A 65 -6.97 -9.93 -4.77
CA ARG A 65 -6.12 -11.10 -4.57
C ARG A 65 -4.90 -10.82 -3.68
N THR A 66 -4.90 -9.72 -2.95
CA THR A 66 -3.88 -9.38 -1.95
C THR A 66 -4.35 -9.75 -0.55
N ARG A 67 -3.44 -10.27 0.29
CA ARG A 67 -3.67 -10.50 1.72
C ARG A 67 -3.62 -9.21 2.54
N ILE A 68 -2.47 -8.52 2.51
CA ILE A 68 -2.20 -7.33 3.33
C ILE A 68 -1.94 -6.11 2.43
N LEU A 69 -2.60 -4.99 2.73
CA LEU A 69 -2.31 -3.69 2.14
C LEU A 69 -1.31 -2.95 3.01
N VAL A 70 -0.28 -2.38 2.39
CA VAL A 70 0.73 -1.52 3.02
C VAL A 70 0.64 -0.12 2.40
N PRO A 71 -0.19 0.78 2.96
CA PRO A 71 -0.23 2.18 2.57
C PRO A 71 1.05 2.93 2.98
N VAL A 72 1.70 3.59 2.02
CA VAL A 72 2.77 4.56 2.27
C VAL A 72 2.12 5.95 2.34
N CYS A 73 1.76 6.32 3.56
CA CYS A 73 0.93 7.47 3.84
C CYS A 73 1.69 8.79 3.70
N SER A 74 1.04 9.73 3.02
CA SER A 74 1.37 11.15 2.94
C SER A 74 0.07 11.93 2.95
N PRO A 75 0.06 13.26 3.20
CA PRO A 75 -1.19 14.02 3.15
C PRO A 75 -1.93 13.82 1.82
N LYS A 76 -1.20 13.85 0.70
CA LYS A 76 -1.77 13.66 -0.64
C LYS A 76 -2.33 12.26 -0.89
N TYR A 77 -1.81 11.23 -0.22
CA TYR A 77 -2.37 9.86 -0.28
C TYR A 77 -3.86 9.87 0.08
N PHE A 78 -4.24 10.61 1.12
CA PHE A 78 -5.63 10.67 1.58
C PHE A 78 -6.51 11.59 0.73
N TYR A 79 -5.94 12.42 -0.15
CA TYR A 79 -6.69 13.20 -1.14
C TYR A 79 -6.88 12.47 -2.47
N ASP A 80 -6.06 11.46 -2.77
CA ASP A 80 -6.19 10.65 -3.97
C ASP A 80 -7.34 9.64 -3.84
N GLU A 81 -8.21 9.59 -4.85
CA GLU A 81 -9.41 8.76 -4.81
C GLU A 81 -9.08 7.26 -4.89
N TRP A 82 -8.07 6.88 -5.67
CA TRP A 82 -7.65 5.49 -5.82
C TRP A 82 -7.01 4.98 -4.54
N CYS A 83 -6.09 5.74 -3.93
CA CYS A 83 -5.48 5.40 -2.64
C CYS A 83 -6.55 5.24 -1.54
N ARG A 84 -7.55 6.13 -1.51
CA ARG A 84 -8.69 5.98 -0.58
C ARG A 84 -9.56 4.75 -0.88
N ALA A 85 -9.82 4.45 -2.15
CA ALA A 85 -10.61 3.30 -2.54
C ALA A 85 -9.90 1.98 -2.17
N GLU A 86 -8.58 1.90 -2.34
CA GLU A 86 -7.76 0.77 -1.91
C GLU A 86 -7.83 0.56 -0.40
N TRP A 87 -7.62 1.63 0.38
CA TRP A 87 -7.77 1.61 1.83
C TRP A 87 -9.17 1.15 2.26
N ALA A 88 -10.23 1.79 1.73
CA ALA A 88 -11.60 1.51 2.11
C ALA A 88 -12.05 0.09 1.74
N SER A 89 -11.52 -0.46 0.63
CA SER A 89 -11.77 -1.86 0.24
C SER A 89 -11.25 -2.84 1.29
N MET A 90 -10.05 -2.59 1.81
CA MET A 90 -9.42 -3.45 2.80
C MET A 90 -10.05 -3.26 4.18
N ALA A 91 -10.41 -2.03 4.54
CA ALA A 91 -11.15 -1.75 5.78
C ALA A 91 -12.49 -2.48 5.78
N ARG A 92 -13.20 -2.49 4.65
CA ARG A 92 -14.45 -3.26 4.51
C ARG A 92 -14.22 -4.76 4.62
N ARG A 93 -13.07 -5.29 4.19
CA ARG A 93 -12.72 -6.71 4.40
C ARG A 93 -12.46 -7.01 5.86
N GLU A 94 -11.78 -6.13 6.60
CA GLU A 94 -11.57 -6.28 8.04
C GLU A 94 -12.92 -6.37 8.77
N GLU A 95 -13.88 -5.53 8.41
CA GLU A 95 -15.26 -5.58 8.94
C GLU A 95 -15.97 -6.90 8.61
N LEU A 96 -15.87 -7.38 7.35
CA LEU A 96 -16.54 -8.59 6.88
C LEU A 96 -15.87 -9.88 7.35
N ALA A 97 -14.58 -9.84 7.66
CA ALA A 97 -13.84 -10.94 8.26
C ALA A 97 -14.15 -11.09 9.76
N GLY A 98 -14.92 -10.16 10.34
CA GLY A 98 -15.31 -10.13 11.74
C GLY A 98 -15.82 -11.48 12.27
N GLY A 99 -14.98 -12.08 13.11
CA GLY A 99 -15.29 -13.19 14.01
C GLY A 99 -14.77 -12.84 15.42
N ASP A 100 -14.31 -13.82 16.20
CA ASP A 100 -13.85 -13.60 17.59
C ASP A 100 -12.62 -12.67 17.73
N ARG A 101 -11.86 -12.45 16.65
CA ARG A 101 -10.77 -11.47 16.59
C ARG A 101 -10.87 -10.63 15.33
N PRO A 102 -10.71 -9.29 15.41
CA PRO A 102 -10.68 -8.44 14.23
C PRO A 102 -9.45 -8.77 13.38
N ALA A 103 -9.66 -9.08 12.10
CA ALA A 103 -8.57 -9.24 11.15
C ALA A 103 -7.92 -7.89 10.89
N THR A 104 -6.59 -7.82 10.91
CA THR A 104 -5.83 -6.63 10.49
C THR A 104 -5.24 -6.90 9.11
N LEU A 105 -5.73 -6.18 8.11
CA LEU A 105 -5.38 -6.30 6.70
C LEU A 105 -4.74 -5.03 6.13
N ILE A 106 -4.70 -3.95 6.92
CA ILE A 106 -4.05 -2.68 6.57
C ILE A 106 -2.88 -2.44 7.53
N TYR A 107 -1.67 -2.33 6.99
CA TYR A 107 -0.44 -2.01 7.72
C TYR A 107 0.15 -0.67 7.22
N PRO A 108 -0.27 0.47 7.79
CA PRO A 108 0.12 1.78 7.29
C PRO A 108 1.50 2.22 7.78
N VAL A 109 2.29 2.84 6.88
CA VAL A 109 3.57 3.49 7.21
C VAL A 109 3.51 4.98 6.86
N ILE A 110 4.20 5.82 7.63
CA ILE A 110 4.22 7.28 7.47
C ILE A 110 5.52 7.67 6.73
N TYR A 111 5.39 8.31 5.57
CA TYR A 111 6.55 8.79 4.81
C TYR A 111 6.88 10.29 5.06
N CYS A 112 5.87 11.16 5.18
CA CYS A 112 6.08 12.61 5.32
C CYS A 112 5.89 13.10 6.77
N ASP A 113 4.63 13.36 7.13
CA ASP A 113 4.15 13.69 8.45
C ASP A 113 2.72 13.16 8.53
N SER A 114 2.18 13.06 9.74
CA SER A 114 0.82 12.60 9.97
C SER A 114 -0.12 13.72 10.43
N LYS A 115 0.29 15.00 10.35
CA LYS A 115 -0.45 16.12 10.95
C LYS A 115 -1.79 16.38 10.25
N ASN A 116 -1.82 16.13 8.95
CA ASN A 116 -2.98 16.38 8.09
C ASN A 116 -3.70 15.09 7.68
N PHE A 117 -3.43 13.98 8.37
CA PHE A 117 -4.13 12.73 8.07
C PHE A 117 -5.56 12.80 8.61
N PRO A 118 -6.53 12.18 7.90
CA PRO A 118 -7.89 12.12 8.39
C PRO A 118 -7.95 11.28 9.69
N PRO A 119 -8.89 11.56 10.61
CA PRO A 119 -8.97 10.86 11.91
C PRO A 119 -8.98 9.34 11.80
N PHE A 120 -9.68 8.78 10.81
CA PHE A 120 -9.77 7.33 10.59
C PHE A 120 -8.41 6.67 10.33
N ALA A 121 -7.42 7.41 9.81
CA ALA A 121 -6.09 6.88 9.58
C ALA A 121 -5.37 6.56 10.90
N HIS A 122 -5.64 7.37 11.94
CA HIS A 122 -5.06 7.24 13.27
C HIS A 122 -5.74 6.17 14.14
N GLU A 123 -6.86 5.60 13.69
CA GLU A 123 -7.48 4.44 14.34
C GLU A 123 -6.60 3.19 14.23
N ARG A 124 -5.60 3.20 13.33
CA ARG A 124 -4.63 2.11 13.13
C ARG A 124 -3.27 2.53 13.64
N ARG A 125 -2.51 1.56 14.16
CA ARG A 125 -1.09 1.77 14.50
C ARG A 125 -0.31 1.98 13.21
N MET A 126 0.16 3.20 12.99
CA MET A 126 0.99 3.57 11.85
C MET A 126 2.47 3.53 12.24
N GLN A 127 3.32 3.03 11.36
CA GLN A 127 4.77 3.00 11.58
C GLN A 127 5.43 4.26 11.03
N ASP A 128 6.17 4.98 11.87
CA ASP A 128 6.81 6.23 11.48
C ASP A 128 8.15 5.97 10.78
N LEU A 129 8.20 6.21 9.46
CA LEU A 129 9.41 6.10 8.64
C LEU A 129 9.96 7.46 8.20
N THR A 130 9.48 8.55 8.80
CA THR A 130 9.84 9.92 8.41
C THR A 130 11.33 10.20 8.59
N ARG A 131 12.01 9.51 9.51
CA ARG A 131 13.45 9.57 9.73
C ARG A 131 14.29 9.09 8.52
N TRP A 132 13.70 8.26 7.66
CA TRP A 132 14.38 7.61 6.53
C TRP A 132 13.75 7.90 5.18
N ASN A 133 12.97 8.99 5.07
CA ASN A 133 12.25 9.39 3.86
C ASN A 133 13.14 10.01 2.75
N HIS A 134 14.37 9.52 2.60
CA HIS A 134 15.36 10.01 1.65
C HIS A 134 15.23 9.24 0.32
N PRO A 135 14.70 9.84 -0.76
CA PRO A 135 14.33 9.10 -1.97
C PRO A 135 15.51 8.75 -2.88
N TYR A 136 16.67 9.36 -2.67
CA TYR A 136 17.83 9.24 -3.54
C TYR A 136 18.61 7.96 -3.26
N GLU A 137 19.21 7.34 -4.29
CA GLU A 137 19.96 6.08 -4.16
C GLU A 137 21.18 6.22 -3.22
N GLN A 138 21.77 7.41 -3.12
CA GLN A 138 22.90 7.68 -2.20
C GLN A 138 22.53 7.47 -0.73
N PHE A 139 21.24 7.37 -0.40
CA PHE A 139 20.81 7.01 0.94
C PHE A 139 21.31 5.61 1.36
N GLU A 140 21.46 4.67 0.44
CA GLU A 140 21.90 3.29 0.73
C GLU A 140 23.30 3.22 1.36
N VAL A 141 24.19 4.12 0.95
CA VAL A 141 25.57 4.17 1.47
C VAL A 141 25.71 5.03 2.72
N SER A 142 24.61 5.59 3.23
CA SER A 142 24.62 6.41 4.44
C SER A 142 24.57 5.55 5.70
N THR A 143 25.17 6.03 6.80
CA THR A 143 25.08 5.35 8.11
C THR A 143 23.65 5.24 8.64
N ARG A 144 22.74 6.14 8.21
CA ARG A 144 21.32 6.09 8.56
C ARG A 144 20.61 4.88 7.94
N TYR A 145 21.14 4.31 6.87
CA TYR A 145 20.55 3.15 6.19
C TYR A 145 20.57 1.89 7.06
N LEU A 146 21.55 1.75 7.96
CA LEU A 146 21.58 0.66 8.93
C LEU A 146 20.33 0.69 9.83
N GLY A 147 20.00 1.87 10.37
CA GLY A 147 18.77 2.02 11.16
C GLY A 147 17.49 1.85 10.34
N PHE A 148 17.53 2.16 9.03
CA PHE A 148 16.41 1.86 8.13
C PHE A 148 16.26 0.35 7.94
N HIS A 149 17.36 -0.38 7.76
CA HIS A 149 17.36 -1.83 7.67
C HIS A 149 16.78 -2.48 8.94
N ASP A 150 17.23 -2.05 10.12
CA ASP A 150 16.70 -2.55 11.39
C ASP A 150 15.19 -2.33 11.53
N GLU A 151 14.72 -1.14 11.13
CA GLU A 151 13.29 -0.81 11.18
C GLU A 151 12.48 -1.59 10.15
N MET A 152 13.02 -1.81 8.95
CA MET A 152 12.38 -2.64 7.93
C MET A 152 12.31 -4.11 8.36
N ASN A 153 13.31 -4.63 9.09
CA ASN A 153 13.26 -5.99 9.64
C ASN A 153 12.10 -6.13 10.64
N ARG A 154 11.93 -5.13 11.51
CA ARG A 154 10.81 -5.09 12.46
C ARG A 154 9.47 -5.05 11.73
N ILE A 155 9.35 -4.21 10.71
CA ILE A 155 8.14 -4.10 9.88
C ILE A 155 7.83 -5.42 9.17
N ALA A 156 8.83 -6.09 8.60
CA ALA A 156 8.66 -7.36 7.91
C ALA A 156 8.15 -8.46 8.85
N ALA A 157 8.72 -8.55 10.06
CA ALA A 157 8.25 -9.49 11.09
C ALA A 157 6.80 -9.23 11.51
N GLU A 158 6.40 -7.97 11.71
CA GLU A 158 5.00 -7.62 12.01
C GLU A 158 4.06 -7.99 10.84
N ILE A 159 4.48 -7.76 9.60
CA ILE A 159 3.68 -8.13 8.40
C ILE A 159 3.58 -9.65 8.25
N GLU A 160 4.61 -10.41 8.59
CA GLU A 160 4.60 -11.88 8.57
C GLU A 160 3.56 -12.47 9.54
N GLU A 161 3.47 -11.91 10.75
CA GLU A 161 2.42 -12.27 11.71
C GLU A 161 1.02 -12.00 11.14
N LEU A 162 0.84 -10.84 10.48
CA LEU A 162 -0.42 -10.49 9.82
C LEU A 162 -0.75 -11.41 8.64
N LEU A 163 0.25 -11.80 7.85
CA LEU A 163 0.09 -12.73 6.73
C LEU A 163 -0.36 -14.11 7.23
N SER A 164 0.17 -14.56 8.36
CA SER A 164 -0.20 -15.83 9.00
C SER A 164 -1.60 -15.80 9.61
N ALA A 165 -2.03 -14.63 10.09
CA ALA A 165 -3.37 -14.41 10.64
C ALA A 165 -4.43 -14.02 9.59
N ALA A 166 -4.03 -13.79 8.33
CA ALA A 166 -4.95 -13.31 7.29
C ALA A 166 -6.06 -14.34 7.00
N PRO A 167 -7.33 -13.90 6.87
CA PRO A 167 -8.44 -14.79 6.57
C PRO A 167 -8.27 -15.43 5.19
N ALA A 168 -8.84 -16.62 5.02
CA ALA A 168 -8.86 -17.30 3.73
C ALA A 168 -9.42 -16.38 2.62
N TRP A 169 -8.85 -16.50 1.42
CA TRP A 169 -9.32 -15.70 0.29
C TRP A 169 -10.77 -16.01 -0.03
N ARG A 170 -11.56 -14.97 -0.30
CA ARG A 170 -12.93 -15.10 -0.79
C ARG A 170 -13.11 -14.40 -2.14
N PRO A 171 -13.86 -15.00 -3.07
CA PRO A 171 -14.14 -14.40 -4.38
C PRO A 171 -15.04 -13.16 -4.31
N ASP A 172 -15.82 -13.03 -3.24
CA ASP A 172 -16.74 -11.91 -2.99
C ASP A 172 -16.08 -10.78 -2.19
N TRP A 173 -14.76 -10.81 -2.01
CA TRP A 173 -14.05 -9.71 -1.36
C TRP A 173 -14.31 -8.37 -2.07
N PRO A 174 -14.75 -7.34 -1.33
CA PRO A 174 -15.08 -6.05 -1.92
C PRO A 174 -13.82 -5.41 -2.50
N VAL A 175 -14.02 -4.78 -3.65
CA VAL A 175 -13.11 -3.79 -4.21
C VAL A 175 -13.93 -2.57 -4.59
N LEU A 176 -13.83 -1.56 -3.75
CA LEU A 176 -14.37 -0.24 -4.01
C LEU A 176 -13.51 0.41 -5.09
N THR A 177 -14.15 1.10 -6.02
CA THR A 177 -13.46 1.95 -7.00
C THR A 177 -13.96 3.37 -6.89
N PRO A 178 -13.11 4.36 -7.24
CA PRO A 178 -13.57 5.73 -7.42
C PRO A 178 -14.75 5.76 -8.39
N LEU A 179 -15.64 6.73 -8.22
CA LEU A 179 -16.69 6.98 -9.20
C LEU A 179 -16.03 7.34 -10.54
N PRO A 180 -16.57 6.88 -11.69
CA PRO A 180 -16.05 7.32 -12.97
C PRO A 180 -16.11 8.86 -13.05
N GLU A 181 -15.03 9.50 -13.49
CA GLU A 181 -15.03 10.94 -13.72
C GLU A 181 -16.20 11.30 -14.63
N THR A 182 -17.08 12.17 -14.17
CA THR A 182 -18.09 12.78 -15.04
C THR A 182 -17.33 13.47 -16.16
N PRO A 183 -17.56 13.16 -17.45
CA PRO A 183 -16.84 13.81 -18.52
C PRO A 183 -17.01 15.32 -18.38
N PRO A 184 -15.92 16.12 -18.54
CA PRO A 184 -16.02 17.56 -18.42
C PRO A 184 -17.12 18.03 -19.37
N ALA A 185 -18.09 18.80 -18.85
CA ALA A 185 -19.15 19.36 -19.66
C ALA A 185 -18.49 20.08 -20.84
N ALA A 186 -18.84 19.66 -22.05
CA ALA A 186 -18.32 20.28 -23.26
C ALA A 186 -18.61 21.78 -23.18
N SER A 187 -17.56 22.57 -22.96
CA SER A 187 -17.61 24.01 -23.07
C SER A 187 -17.77 24.31 -24.56
N PHE A 188 -19.01 24.47 -25.00
CA PHE A 188 -19.26 24.98 -26.34
C PHE A 188 -18.69 26.40 -26.41
N PRO A 189 -17.83 26.71 -27.40
CA PRO A 189 -17.35 28.06 -27.58
C PRO A 189 -18.55 28.96 -27.84
N ARG A 190 -18.67 30.03 -27.04
CA ARG A 190 -19.66 31.08 -27.30
C ARG A 190 -19.25 31.78 -28.59
N LEU A 191 -20.10 31.67 -29.61
CA LEU A 191 -20.06 32.48 -30.84
C LEU A 191 -20.68 33.84 -30.59
#